data_AF-A0A2E4CM88-F1
#
_entry.id   AF-A0A2E4CM88-F1
#
_cell.length_a   1.000
_cell.length_b   1.000
_cell.length_c   1.000
_cell.angle_alpha   90.00
_cell.angle_beta   90.00
_cell.angle_gamma   90.00
#
_symmetry.space_group_name_H-M   'P 1'
#
loop_
_entity.id
_entity.type
_entity.pdbx_description
1 polymer ?
#
loop_
_entity_poly.entity_id
_entity_poly.type
_entity_poly.pdbx_seq_one_letter_code
_entity_poly.pdbx_strand_id
1 'polypeptide(L)'
;MNLVRISASALLITATTACIGLSNASTANNQGDYRVITFKDCKKVSESTLNNEQIAAYLELEREQVKLEALEQPISDIEQQVTDYSEQIEAITEEAVIEDENHLRINKSLLKEQDKLAKELNKLMAAHDADFKALEQQAKLIEHAAKQFDKTMKPLMEQGESTHLQILAPGEDEKPGCFYNI
;
A
#
# COMPACT_ATOMS: atom_id res chain seq x y z
N MET A 1 -17.46 33.73 15.95
CA MET A 1 -17.17 33.75 14.50
C MET A 1 -16.04 32.75 14.29
N ASN A 2 -16.12 31.64 13.57
CA ASN A 2 -17.13 31.09 12.65
C ASN A 2 -17.26 29.58 12.93
N LEU A 3 -18.49 29.10 12.99
CA LEU A 3 -18.83 27.68 12.98
C LEU A 3 -18.77 27.19 11.52
N VAL A 4 -17.84 26.29 11.22
CA VAL A 4 -17.85 25.57 9.94
C VAL A 4 -18.90 24.47 10.04
N ARG A 5 -20.05 24.71 9.39
CA ARG A 5 -21.10 23.71 9.20
C ARG A 5 -20.63 22.71 8.15
N ILE A 6 -20.36 21.48 8.57
CA ILE A 6 -20.16 20.36 7.64
C ILE A 6 -21.55 19.85 7.26
N SER A 7 -22.01 20.21 6.07
CA SER A 7 -23.24 19.69 5.48
C SER A 7 -23.03 18.23 5.09
N ALA A 8 -23.66 17.32 5.81
CA ALA A 8 -23.77 15.91 5.43
C ALA A 8 -24.70 15.80 4.20
N SER A 9 -24.10 15.74 3.02
CA SER A 9 -24.80 15.34 1.80
C SER A 9 -24.91 13.82 1.79
N ALA A 10 -26.06 13.31 2.20
CA ALA A 10 -26.41 11.89 2.04
C ALA A 10 -26.55 11.56 0.55
N LEU A 11 -25.56 10.88 -0.03
CA LEU A 11 -25.70 10.28 -1.36
C LEU A 11 -26.44 8.94 -1.22
N LEU A 12 -27.69 8.92 -1.66
CA LEU A 12 -28.46 7.71 -1.87
C LEU A 12 -27.87 6.95 -3.06
N ILE A 13 -27.19 5.83 -2.79
CA ILE A 13 -26.77 4.90 -3.84
C ILE A 13 -27.93 3.93 -4.08
N THR A 14 -28.70 4.18 -5.13
CA THR A 14 -29.61 3.19 -5.71
C THR A 14 -28.78 2.05 -6.27
N ALA A 15 -28.85 0.89 -5.63
CA ALA A 15 -28.24 -0.35 -6.10
C ALA A 15 -29.00 -0.86 -7.35
N THR A 16 -28.56 -0.44 -8.53
CA THR A 16 -28.88 -1.17 -9.76
C THR A 16 -27.96 -2.38 -9.83
N THR A 17 -28.53 -3.54 -9.51
CA THR A 17 -27.90 -4.85 -9.70
C THR A 17 -27.67 -5.06 -11.20
N ALA A 18 -26.51 -4.66 -11.70
CA ALA A 18 -26.01 -5.18 -12.96
C ALA A 18 -25.52 -6.61 -12.69
N CYS A 19 -26.26 -7.60 -13.18
CA CYS A 19 -25.74 -8.95 -13.33
C CYS A 19 -24.56 -8.88 -14.30
N ILE A 20 -23.34 -8.75 -13.76
CA ILE A 20 -22.14 -9.03 -14.53
C ILE A 20 -22.16 -10.54 -14.74
N GLY A 21 -22.64 -10.94 -15.91
CA GLY A 21 -22.39 -12.27 -16.42
C GLY A 21 -20.88 -12.48 -16.37
N LEU A 22 -20.46 -13.52 -15.65
CA LEU A 22 -19.13 -14.10 -15.73
C LEU A 22 -18.89 -14.47 -17.19
N SER A 23 -18.41 -13.50 -17.94
CA SER A 23 -17.74 -13.74 -19.19
C SER A 23 -16.46 -14.41 -18.76
N ASN A 24 -16.42 -15.74 -18.86
CA ASN A 24 -15.18 -16.46 -18.99
C ASN A 24 -14.49 -15.86 -20.22
N ALA A 25 -13.72 -14.79 -20.01
CA ALA A 25 -12.66 -14.40 -20.90
C ALA A 25 -11.70 -15.58 -20.84
N SER A 26 -11.93 -16.53 -21.75
CA SER A 26 -10.92 -17.43 -22.24
C SER A 26 -9.65 -16.62 -22.36
N THR A 27 -8.67 -16.91 -21.50
CA THR A 27 -7.31 -16.41 -21.59
C THR A 27 -6.68 -17.01 -22.85
N ALA A 28 -7.13 -16.49 -24.00
CA ALA A 28 -6.41 -16.59 -25.24
C ALA A 28 -5.08 -15.88 -24.96
N ASN A 29 -4.03 -16.68 -24.94
CA ASN A 29 -2.68 -16.31 -24.58
C ASN A 29 -2.07 -15.38 -25.65
N ASN A 30 -2.60 -14.17 -25.81
CA ASN A 30 -1.97 -13.09 -26.57
C ASN A 30 -1.00 -12.34 -25.64
N GLN A 31 -0.08 -13.09 -25.03
CA GLN A 31 1.06 -12.49 -24.32
C GLN A 31 1.93 -11.66 -25.29
N GLY A 32 1.87 -11.89 -26.60
CA GLY A 32 2.73 -11.24 -27.59
C GLY A 32 2.47 -9.76 -27.90
N ASP A 33 1.40 -9.14 -27.36
CA ASP A 33 0.99 -7.78 -27.75
C ASP A 33 1.26 -6.71 -26.68
N TYR A 34 1.96 -7.05 -25.59
CA TYR A 34 2.39 -6.05 -24.62
C TYR A 34 3.39 -5.09 -25.24
N ARG A 35 3.19 -3.80 -25.01
CA ARG A 35 4.08 -2.75 -25.50
C ARG A 35 4.71 -2.02 -24.33
N VAL A 36 5.92 -1.52 -24.54
CA VAL A 36 6.58 -0.59 -23.64
C VAL A 36 6.86 0.69 -24.39
N ILE A 37 6.57 1.80 -23.74
CA ILE A 37 6.88 3.14 -24.19
C ILE A 37 7.88 3.72 -23.20
N THR A 38 8.99 4.24 -23.72
CA THR A 38 9.99 4.90 -22.89
C THR A 38 9.91 6.40 -23.10
N PHE A 39 10.10 7.15 -22.02
CA PHE A 39 10.03 8.61 -22.03
C PHE A 39 11.32 9.23 -21.52
N LYS A 40 11.70 10.36 -22.12
CA LYS A 40 12.74 11.27 -21.65
C LYS A 40 12.17 12.69 -21.68
N ASP A 41 12.29 13.42 -20.57
CA ASP A 41 11.69 14.75 -20.42
C ASP A 41 10.18 14.76 -20.78
N CYS A 42 9.48 13.70 -20.37
CA CYS A 42 8.07 13.41 -20.67
C CYS A 42 7.68 13.34 -22.15
N LYS A 43 8.67 13.22 -23.04
CA LYS A 43 8.46 12.95 -24.46
C LYS A 43 8.75 11.49 -24.71
N LYS A 44 7.88 10.86 -25.48
CA LYS A 44 8.08 9.50 -25.97
C LYS A 44 9.37 9.46 -26.79
N VAL A 45 10.29 8.58 -26.42
CA VAL A 45 11.56 8.38 -27.15
C VAL A 45 11.64 7.02 -27.82
N SER A 46 10.92 6.02 -27.31
CA SER A 46 10.80 4.73 -27.99
C SER A 46 9.48 4.03 -27.68
N GLU A 47 9.10 3.12 -28.58
CA GLU A 47 8.02 2.15 -28.37
C GLU A 47 8.47 0.82 -28.97
N SER A 48 8.28 -0.26 -28.21
CA SER A 48 8.59 -1.61 -28.67
C SER A 48 7.68 -2.63 -28.04
N THR A 49 7.55 -3.80 -28.67
CA THR A 49 6.89 -4.97 -28.09
C THR A 49 7.79 -5.58 -27.02
N LEU A 50 7.21 -6.00 -25.89
CA LEU A 50 7.92 -6.77 -24.87
C LEU A 50 8.11 -8.22 -25.30
N ASN A 51 9.26 -8.80 -24.96
CA ASN A 51 9.47 -10.23 -25.11
C ASN A 51 8.85 -11.01 -23.93
N ASN A 52 8.76 -12.33 -24.06
CA ASN A 52 8.14 -13.18 -23.04
C ASN A 52 8.78 -13.08 -21.66
N GLU A 53 10.10 -12.86 -21.56
CA GLU A 53 10.79 -12.72 -20.27
C GLU A 53 10.39 -11.41 -19.58
N GLN A 54 10.32 -10.32 -20.34
CA GLN A 54 9.89 -9.01 -19.85
C GLN A 54 8.42 -9.01 -19.43
N ILE A 55 7.55 -9.65 -20.23
CA ILE A 55 6.12 -9.80 -19.90
C ILE A 55 5.96 -10.60 -18.61
N ALA A 56 6.67 -11.73 -18.48
CA ALA A 56 6.61 -12.55 -17.29
C ALA A 56 7.07 -11.79 -16.04
N ALA A 57 8.16 -11.02 -16.14
CA ALA A 57 8.66 -10.21 -15.03
C ALA A 57 7.67 -9.10 -14.63
N TYR A 58 7.05 -8.43 -15.61
CA TYR A 58 6.02 -7.42 -15.36
C TYR A 58 4.79 -8.00 -14.67
N LEU A 59 4.24 -9.09 -15.21
CA LEU A 59 3.05 -9.73 -14.65
C LEU A 59 3.30 -10.33 -13.26
N GLU A 60 4.52 -10.82 -13.00
CA GLU A 60 4.90 -11.27 -11.67
C GLU A 60 4.93 -10.12 -10.67
N LEU A 61 5.51 -8.97 -11.04
CA LEU A 61 5.52 -7.78 -10.20
C LEU A 61 4.11 -7.28 -9.88
N GLU A 62 3.24 -7.15 -10.88
CA GLU A 62 1.82 -6.79 -10.72
C GLU A 62 1.09 -7.77 -9.77
N ARG A 63 1.34 -9.08 -9.94
CA ARG A 63 0.74 -10.12 -9.10
C ARG A 63 1.18 -10.00 -7.64
N GLU A 64 2.46 -9.73 -7.38
CA GLU A 64 2.95 -9.56 -6.02
C GLU A 64 2.52 -8.23 -5.40
N GLN A 65 2.32 -7.17 -6.20
CA GLN A 65 1.73 -5.89 -5.75
C GLN A 65 0.29 -6.07 -5.26
N VAL A 66 -0.57 -6.74 -6.04
CA VAL A 66 -1.97 -6.99 -5.63
C VAL A 66 -2.06 -7.78 -4.32
N LYS A 67 -1.15 -8.74 -4.11
CA LYS A 67 -1.10 -9.49 -2.84
C LYS A 67 -0.63 -8.62 -1.68
N LEU A 68 0.35 -7.74 -1.91
CA LEU A 68 0.83 -6.82 -0.88
C LEU A 68 -0.29 -5.90 -0.41
N GLU A 69 -1.00 -5.26 -1.36
CA GLU A 69 -2.14 -4.38 -1.06
C GLU A 69 -3.24 -5.09 -0.25
N ALA A 70 -3.51 -6.36 -0.56
CA ALA A 70 -4.47 -7.16 0.20
C ALA A 70 -4.01 -7.45 1.64
N LEU A 71 -2.71 -7.62 1.87
CA LEU A 71 -2.12 -7.87 3.20
C LEU A 71 -1.95 -6.58 4.02
N GLU A 72 -1.98 -5.41 3.40
CA GLU A 72 -1.94 -4.12 4.12
C GLU A 72 -3.27 -3.77 4.78
N GLN A 73 -4.40 -4.23 4.23
CA GLN A 73 -5.74 -3.89 4.75
C GLN A 73 -5.93 -4.22 6.25
N PRO A 74 -5.62 -5.45 6.72
CA PRO A 74 -5.78 -5.79 8.14
C PRO A 74 -4.86 -4.97 9.05
N ILE A 75 -3.72 -4.51 8.55
CA ILE A 75 -2.79 -3.67 9.32
C ILE A 75 -3.38 -2.26 9.47
N SER A 76 -3.91 -1.68 8.41
CA SER A 76 -4.57 -0.36 8.46
C SER A 76 -5.75 -0.35 9.45
N ASP A 77 -6.51 -1.44 9.54
CA ASP A 77 -7.63 -1.58 10.48
C ASP A 77 -7.21 -1.56 11.96
N ILE A 78 -5.95 -1.89 12.27
CA ILE A 78 -5.44 -1.92 13.66
C ILE A 78 -4.59 -0.70 14.03
N GLU A 79 -4.12 0.08 13.06
CA GLU A 79 -3.30 1.27 13.29
C GLU A 79 -3.96 2.21 14.30
N GLN A 80 -5.25 2.50 14.11
CA GLN A 80 -5.98 3.37 15.02
C GLN A 80 -6.05 2.81 16.44
N GLN A 81 -6.24 1.49 16.59
CA GLN A 81 -6.32 0.86 17.92
C GLN A 81 -4.97 0.90 18.64
N VAL A 82 -3.87 0.71 17.90
CA VAL A 82 -2.51 0.85 18.45
C VAL A 82 -2.27 2.28 18.91
N THR A 83 -2.60 3.28 18.08
CA THR A 83 -2.51 4.69 18.44
C THR A 83 -3.34 5.00 19.69
N ASP A 84 -4.60 4.58 19.74
CA ASP A 84 -5.48 4.84 20.87
C ASP A 84 -4.94 4.25 22.19
N TYR A 85 -4.39 3.03 22.15
CA TYR A 85 -3.76 2.43 23.33
C TYR A 85 -2.48 3.19 23.74
N SER A 86 -1.64 3.57 22.77
CA SER A 86 -0.42 4.32 23.02
C SER A 86 -0.70 5.68 23.67
N GLU A 87 -1.67 6.43 23.15
CA GLU A 87 -2.07 7.73 23.69
C GLU A 87 -2.63 7.61 25.12
N GLN A 88 -3.47 6.60 25.38
CA GLN A 88 -4.00 6.35 26.73
C GLN A 88 -2.88 5.98 27.73
N ILE A 89 -1.91 5.16 27.31
CA ILE A 89 -0.76 4.79 28.13
C ILE A 89 0.08 6.05 28.44
N GLU A 90 0.34 6.89 27.44
CA GLU A 90 1.10 8.13 27.60
C GLU A 90 0.41 9.09 28.57
N ALA A 91 -0.87 9.37 28.38
CA ALA A 91 -1.65 10.23 29.27
C ALA A 91 -1.62 9.73 30.73
N ILE A 92 -1.78 8.42 30.95
CA ILE A 92 -1.67 7.84 32.29
C ILE A 92 -0.25 7.98 32.85
N THR A 93 0.78 7.87 32.01
CA THR A 93 2.19 8.03 32.43
C THR A 93 2.44 9.41 33.01
N GLU A 94 1.97 10.45 32.32
CA GLU A 94 2.11 11.84 32.73
C GLU A 94 1.43 12.13 34.07
N GLU A 95 0.28 11.50 34.33
CA GLU A 95 -0.44 11.66 35.60
C GLU A 95 0.07 10.76 36.73
N ALA A 96 0.67 9.61 36.39
CA ALA A 96 1.06 8.60 37.36
C ALA A 96 2.33 8.97 38.14
N VAL A 97 3.21 9.77 37.55
CA VAL A 97 4.48 10.19 38.16
C VAL A 97 4.61 11.70 38.07
N ILE A 98 4.48 12.38 39.22
CA ILE A 98 4.66 13.82 39.32
C ILE A 98 5.91 14.07 40.15
N GLU A 99 6.90 14.73 39.54
CA GLU A 99 8.13 15.15 40.18
C GLU A 99 8.20 16.69 40.20
N ASP A 100 8.44 17.25 41.38
CA ASP A 100 8.77 18.66 41.58
C ASP A 100 10.11 18.80 42.31
N GLU A 101 10.58 20.04 42.51
CA GLU A 101 11.91 20.33 43.08
C GLU A 101 12.18 19.65 44.44
N ASN A 102 11.14 19.24 45.18
CA ASN A 102 11.28 18.69 46.53
C ASN A 102 10.58 17.34 46.73
N HIS A 103 9.73 16.88 45.81
CA HIS A 103 8.92 15.67 46.00
C HIS A 103 8.73 14.85 44.72
N LEU A 104 8.74 13.53 44.90
CA LEU A 104 8.29 12.56 43.92
C LEU A 104 6.97 11.93 44.41
N ARG A 105 5.90 12.05 43.62
CA ARG A 105 4.59 11.47 43.89
C ARG A 105 4.28 10.42 42.82
N ILE A 106 4.00 9.20 43.28
CA ILE A 106 3.67 8.07 42.39
C ILE A 106 2.25 7.57 42.70
N ASN A 107 1.37 7.64 41.70
CA ASN A 107 0.04 7.08 41.77
C ASN A 107 0.04 5.60 41.33
N LYS A 108 0.13 4.71 42.32
CA LYS A 108 0.15 3.25 42.08
C LYS A 108 -1.14 2.70 41.46
N SER A 109 -2.27 3.41 41.55
CA SER A 109 -3.51 2.99 40.90
C SER A 109 -3.42 3.21 39.39
N LEU A 110 -2.97 4.40 38.98
CA LEU A 110 -2.73 4.74 37.58
C LEU A 110 -1.67 3.82 36.95
N LEU A 111 -0.59 3.49 37.67
CA LEU A 111 0.40 2.51 37.17
C LEU A 111 -0.21 1.11 36.93
N LYS A 112 -1.19 0.67 37.71
CA LYS A 112 -1.89 -0.60 37.47
C LYS A 112 -2.79 -0.53 36.25
N GLU A 113 -3.39 0.62 36.00
CA GLU A 113 -4.23 0.85 34.81
C GLU A 113 -3.38 0.90 33.55
N GLN A 114 -2.24 1.59 33.59
CA GLN A 114 -1.22 1.58 32.54
C GLN A 114 -0.77 0.15 32.20
N ASP A 115 -0.42 -0.66 33.21
CA ASP A 115 -0.03 -2.06 33.02
C ASP A 115 -1.15 -2.90 32.38
N LYS A 116 -2.41 -2.62 32.72
CA LYS A 116 -3.56 -3.27 32.08
C LYS A 116 -3.67 -2.89 30.60
N LEU A 117 -3.59 -1.60 30.26
CA LEU A 117 -3.63 -1.14 28.87
C LEU A 117 -2.47 -1.70 28.05
N ALA A 118 -1.25 -1.70 28.60
CA ALA A 118 -0.08 -2.28 27.95
C ALA A 118 -0.28 -3.78 27.67
N LYS A 119 -0.94 -4.52 28.57
CA LYS A 119 -1.30 -5.93 28.34
C LYS A 119 -2.34 -6.10 27.24
N GLU A 120 -3.34 -5.23 27.15
CA GLU A 120 -4.33 -5.28 26.06
C GLU A 120 -3.69 -4.94 24.71
N LEU A 121 -2.83 -3.93 24.65
CA LEU A 121 -2.05 -3.62 23.45
C LEU A 121 -1.18 -4.81 23.03
N ASN A 122 -0.48 -5.45 23.97
CA ASN A 122 0.32 -6.65 23.66
C ASN A 122 -0.53 -7.81 23.13
N LYS A 123 -1.76 -8.00 23.64
CA LYS A 123 -2.69 -9.01 23.10
C LYS A 123 -3.16 -8.67 21.69
N LEU A 124 -3.47 -7.40 21.43
CA LEU A 124 -3.82 -6.92 20.10
C LEU A 124 -2.69 -7.22 19.11
N MET A 125 -1.46 -6.83 19.45
CA MET A 125 -0.29 -7.11 18.61
C MET A 125 -0.07 -8.61 18.39
N ALA A 126 -0.23 -9.43 19.45
CA ALA A 126 -0.09 -10.88 19.35
C ALA A 126 -1.17 -11.53 18.47
N ALA A 127 -2.39 -10.98 18.44
CA ALA A 127 -3.46 -11.48 17.58
C ALA A 127 -3.17 -11.26 16.09
N HIS A 128 -2.37 -10.24 15.76
CA HIS A 128 -2.01 -9.85 14.39
C HIS A 128 -0.57 -10.24 13.99
N ASP A 129 0.16 -10.97 14.83
CA ASP A 129 1.53 -11.44 14.54
C ASP A 129 1.63 -12.21 13.21
N ALA A 130 0.60 -12.99 12.87
CA ALA A 130 0.52 -13.71 11.61
C ALA A 130 0.39 -12.76 10.40
N ASP A 131 -0.36 -11.68 10.53
CA ASP A 131 -0.57 -10.69 9.47
C ASP A 131 0.73 -9.93 9.17
N PHE A 132 1.42 -9.48 10.22
CA PHE A 132 2.74 -8.84 10.07
C PHE A 132 3.78 -9.77 9.44
N LYS A 133 3.79 -11.05 9.82
CA LYS A 133 4.67 -12.06 9.20
C LYS A 133 4.34 -12.30 7.74
N ALA A 134 3.05 -12.35 7.39
CA ALA A 134 2.63 -12.48 6.01
C ALA A 134 3.06 -11.26 5.18
N LEU A 135 2.90 -10.05 5.72
CA LEU A 135 3.34 -8.82 5.09
C LEU A 135 4.87 -8.80 4.88
N GLU A 136 5.65 -9.20 5.89
CA GLU A 136 7.12 -9.28 5.77
C GLU A 136 7.56 -10.29 4.70
N GLN A 137 6.89 -11.44 4.63
CA GLN A 137 7.16 -12.45 3.60
C GLN A 137 6.81 -11.92 2.20
N GLN A 138 5.66 -11.25 2.07
CA GLN A 138 5.22 -10.69 0.81
C GLN A 138 6.15 -9.56 0.34
N ALA A 139 6.65 -8.73 1.26
CA ALA A 139 7.64 -7.69 0.97
C ALA A 139 8.92 -8.27 0.34
N LYS A 140 9.37 -9.45 0.78
CA LYS A 140 10.53 -10.14 0.18
C LYS A 140 10.22 -10.66 -1.23
N LEU A 141 8.99 -11.14 -1.46
CA LEU A 141 8.56 -11.63 -2.77
C LEU A 141 8.46 -10.49 -3.79
N ILE A 142 7.85 -9.37 -3.41
CA ILE A 142 7.75 -8.21 -4.30
C ILE A 142 9.13 -7.57 -4.53
N GLU A 143 10.02 -7.53 -3.54
CA GLU A 143 11.41 -7.08 -3.73
C GLU A 143 12.13 -7.96 -4.76
N HIS A 144 11.97 -9.29 -4.68
CA HIS A 144 12.53 -10.20 -5.66
C HIS A 144 11.94 -9.96 -7.06
N ALA A 145 10.62 -9.84 -7.17
CA ALA A 145 9.94 -9.57 -8.44
C ALA A 145 10.41 -8.24 -9.06
N ALA A 146 10.51 -7.18 -8.26
CA ALA A 146 11.00 -5.86 -8.68
C ALA A 146 12.44 -5.93 -9.20
N LYS A 147 13.34 -6.66 -8.51
CA LYS A 147 14.71 -6.86 -8.98
C LYS A 147 14.77 -7.59 -10.33
N GLN A 148 13.90 -8.58 -10.56
CA GLN A 148 13.83 -9.27 -11.84
C GLN A 148 13.25 -8.38 -12.94
N PHE A 149 12.22 -7.60 -12.62
CA PHE A 149 11.67 -6.59 -13.51
C PHE A 149 12.74 -5.57 -13.93
N ASP A 150 13.43 -4.94 -12.97
CA ASP A 150 14.50 -3.99 -13.26
C ASP A 150 15.58 -4.60 -14.15
N LYS A 151 16.02 -5.82 -13.83
CA LYS A 151 17.03 -6.54 -14.62
C LYS A 151 16.59 -6.76 -16.07
N THR A 152 15.34 -7.17 -16.28
CA THR A 152 14.81 -7.52 -17.62
C THR A 152 14.46 -6.29 -18.45
N MET A 153 14.11 -5.18 -17.79
CA MET A 153 13.72 -3.92 -18.43
C MET A 153 14.89 -2.95 -18.62
N LYS A 154 16.00 -3.09 -17.87
CA LYS A 154 17.18 -2.23 -17.95
C LYS A 154 17.68 -1.93 -19.38
N PRO A 155 17.79 -2.90 -20.30
CA PRO A 155 18.22 -2.60 -21.67
C PRO A 155 17.33 -1.60 -22.40
N LEU A 156 16.02 -1.58 -22.10
CA LEU A 156 15.06 -0.65 -22.69
C LEU A 156 15.20 0.77 -22.11
N MET A 157 15.66 0.89 -20.86
CA MET A 157 15.89 2.18 -20.20
C MET A 157 17.22 2.81 -20.63
N GLU A 158 18.26 2.00 -20.77
CA GLU A 158 19.59 2.44 -21.23
C GLU A 158 19.55 2.87 -22.71
N GLN A 159 18.66 2.25 -23.51
CA GLN A 159 18.35 2.72 -24.85
C GLN A 159 17.64 4.09 -24.77
N GLY A 160 18.39 5.16 -25.04
CA GLY A 160 17.85 6.52 -25.17
C GLY A 160 17.88 7.36 -23.90
N GLU A 161 18.56 6.93 -22.83
CA GLU A 161 18.62 7.63 -21.54
C GLU A 161 17.23 7.94 -20.98
N SER A 162 16.33 6.96 -21.07
CA SER A 162 14.93 7.13 -20.68
C SER A 162 14.80 7.21 -19.16
N THR A 163 13.91 8.07 -18.66
CA THR A 163 13.66 8.25 -17.22
C THR A 163 12.39 7.55 -16.75
N HIS A 164 11.47 7.22 -17.65
CA HIS A 164 10.20 6.58 -17.32
C HIS A 164 9.83 5.50 -18.33
N LEU A 165 9.10 4.50 -17.85
CA LEU A 165 8.51 3.43 -18.65
C LEU A 165 6.99 3.43 -18.47
N GLN A 166 6.25 3.29 -19.56
CA GLN A 166 4.86 2.88 -19.54
C GLN A 166 4.75 1.52 -20.20
N ILE A 167 4.20 0.55 -19.49
CA ILE A 167 3.82 -0.74 -20.08
C ILE A 167 2.33 -0.69 -20.40
N LEU A 168 1.96 -1.17 -21.58
CA LEU A 168 0.61 -1.24 -22.08
C LEU A 168 0.25 -2.70 -22.33
N ALA A 169 -0.82 -3.15 -21.69
CA ALA A 169 -1.43 -4.43 -22.02
C ALA A 169 -2.09 -4.39 -23.42
N PRO A 170 -2.42 -5.55 -24.01
CA PRO A 170 -3.05 -5.60 -25.32
C PRO A 170 -4.36 -4.81 -25.36
N GLY A 171 -4.43 -3.82 -26.27
CA GLY A 171 -5.58 -2.95 -26.42
C GLY A 171 -5.64 -1.74 -25.49
N GLU A 172 -4.62 -1.52 -24.64
CA GLU A 172 -4.52 -0.30 -23.85
C GLU A 172 -3.96 0.88 -24.66
N ASP A 173 -4.54 2.06 -24.38
CA ASP A 173 -4.12 3.33 -24.97
C ASP A 173 -2.92 3.92 -24.20
N GLU A 174 -2.03 4.56 -24.95
CA GLU A 174 -0.91 5.35 -24.41
C GLU A 174 -1.43 6.44 -23.47
N LYS A 175 -0.75 6.62 -22.34
CA LYS A 175 -1.05 7.68 -21.38
C LYS A 175 0.05 8.77 -21.49
N PRO A 176 -0.24 10.03 -21.17
CA PRO A 176 0.75 11.11 -21.27
C PRO A 176 2.03 10.82 -20.46
N GLY A 177 3.19 11.12 -21.05
CA GLY A 177 4.53 10.71 -20.59
C GLY A 177 5.06 11.29 -19.28
N CYS A 178 4.35 12.20 -18.62
CA CYS A 178 4.54 12.48 -17.20
C CYS A 178 3.36 11.86 -16.46
N PHE A 179 3.56 10.73 -15.79
CA PHE A 179 2.63 10.31 -14.77
C PHE A 179 2.81 11.29 -13.60
N TYR A 180 1.74 12.01 -13.26
CA TYR A 180 1.61 13.05 -12.23
C TYR A 180 1.98 14.50 -12.63
N ASN A 181 0.94 15.32 -12.83
CA ASN A 181 0.91 16.60 -12.12
C ASN A 181 0.59 16.25 -10.66
N ILE A 182 1.55 16.46 -9.76
CA ILE A 182 1.28 16.56 -8.31
C ILE A 182 0.95 18.02 -8.03
#